data_AF-A0A0R2Q673-F1
#
_entry.id   AF-A0A0R2Q673-F1
#
_cell.length_a   1.000
_cell.length_b   1.000
_cell.length_c   1.000
_cell.angle_alpha   90.00
_cell.angle_beta   90.00
_cell.angle_gamma   90.00
#
_symmetry.space_group_name_H-M   'P 1'
#
loop_
_entity.id
_entity.type
_entity.pdbx_description
1 polymer ?
#
loop_
_entity_poly.entity_id
_entity_poly.type
_entity_poly.pdbx_seq_one_letter_code
_entity_poly.pdbx_strand_id
1 'polypeptide(L)'
;MQVDQELLKLLTKIDEIDYDQEPLELQRQGARAVNEFMAEFKTHGLVRDKELIALLLVRLKDLQVRDYALGSVSAESLDLYFTAWRWLLRSAPEGYIAPVANLFAAVAYERGDGALAQRALDRAEGDDSSYAMSKLLRQVFNSGWAPNSFAQMRSELHPKICSELFSGTI
;
A
#
# COMPACT_ATOMS: atom_id res chain seq x y z
N MET A 1 5.62 21.84 -3.74
CA MET A 1 5.17 20.85 -4.74
C MET A 1 3.82 21.32 -5.23
N GLN A 2 3.62 21.46 -6.53
CA GLN A 2 2.35 21.94 -7.07
C GLN A 2 1.26 20.89 -6.79
N VAL A 3 0.13 21.31 -6.23
CA VAL A 3 -1.00 20.43 -5.94
C VAL A 3 -1.59 19.93 -7.26
N ASP A 4 -1.67 18.61 -7.45
CA ASP A 4 -2.27 18.00 -8.64
C ASP A 4 -3.79 18.06 -8.56
N GLN A 5 -4.35 19.16 -9.09
CA GLN A 5 -5.79 19.45 -9.06
C GLN A 5 -6.63 18.41 -9.81
N GLU A 6 -6.06 17.76 -10.82
CA GLU A 6 -6.77 16.73 -11.57
C GLU A 6 -6.89 15.45 -10.74
N LEU A 7 -5.80 15.03 -10.09
CA LEU A 7 -5.82 13.88 -9.18
C LEU A 7 -6.83 14.09 -8.04
N LEU A 8 -6.84 15.28 -7.42
CA LEU A 8 -7.81 15.62 -6.37
C LEU A 8 -9.26 15.48 -6.85
N LYS A 9 -9.57 15.96 -8.08
CA LYS A 9 -10.92 15.79 -8.65
C LYS A 9 -11.28 14.33 -8.86
N LEU A 10 -10.35 13.49 -9.30
CA LEU A 10 -10.60 12.06 -9.49
C LEU A 10 -10.86 11.35 -8.16
N LEU A 11 -10.10 11.67 -7.11
CA LEU A 11 -10.28 11.11 -5.77
C LEU A 11 -11.70 11.35 -5.24
N THR A 12 -12.27 12.53 -5.44
CA THR A 12 -13.65 12.85 -4.98
C THR A 12 -14.76 12.06 -5.68
N LYS A 13 -14.43 11.32 -6.76
CA LYS A 13 -15.41 10.52 -7.53
C LYS A 13 -15.42 9.04 -7.13
N ILE A 14 -14.54 8.61 -6.24
CA ILE A 14 -14.37 7.21 -5.89
C ILE A 14 -14.70 7.06 -4.41
N ASP A 15 -15.77 6.33 -4.12
CA ASP A 15 -16.16 6.03 -2.75
C ASP A 15 -15.22 4.99 -2.11
N GLU A 16 -14.98 5.14 -0.82
CA GLU A 16 -14.32 4.13 0.00
C GLU A 16 -15.17 2.85 0.08
N ILE A 17 -14.55 1.73 0.45
CA ILE A 17 -15.27 0.46 0.55
C ILE A 17 -16.15 0.48 1.80
N ASP A 18 -17.46 0.37 1.57
CA ASP A 18 -18.47 0.24 2.61
C ASP A 18 -18.72 -1.24 2.94
N TYR A 19 -18.44 -1.63 4.19
CA TYR A 19 -18.63 -3.00 4.66
C TYR A 19 -20.09 -3.35 4.95
N ASP A 20 -20.98 -2.35 5.02
CA ASP A 20 -22.44 -2.59 5.13
C ASP A 20 -23.07 -2.96 3.78
N GLN A 21 -22.30 -2.87 2.68
CA GLN A 21 -22.68 -3.28 1.33
C GLN A 21 -21.97 -4.60 0.92
N GLU A 22 -21.78 -4.82 -0.38
CA GLU A 22 -21.03 -5.96 -0.91
C GLU A 22 -19.59 -5.52 -1.27
N PRO A 23 -18.62 -5.62 -0.33
CA PRO A 23 -17.30 -5.02 -0.50
C PRO A 23 -16.41 -5.80 -1.48
N LEU A 24 -16.73 -7.07 -1.74
CA LEU A 24 -15.83 -8.02 -2.40
C LEU A 24 -15.41 -7.57 -3.80
N GLU A 25 -16.34 -7.07 -4.61
CA GLU A 25 -16.02 -6.62 -5.96
C GLU A 25 -15.11 -5.38 -5.96
N LEU A 26 -15.29 -4.47 -5.00
CA LEU A 26 -14.41 -3.31 -4.84
C LEU A 26 -13.04 -3.72 -4.29
N GLN A 27 -12.96 -4.72 -3.41
CA GLN A 27 -11.70 -5.27 -2.94
C GLN A 27 -10.94 -5.95 -4.07
N ARG A 28 -11.62 -6.74 -4.92
CA ARG A 28 -11.05 -7.31 -6.15
C ARG A 28 -10.62 -6.24 -7.14
N GLN A 29 -11.35 -5.14 -7.26
CA GLN A 29 -10.95 -3.98 -8.05
C GLN A 29 -9.66 -3.36 -7.48
N GLY A 30 -9.55 -3.22 -6.16
CA GLY A 30 -8.34 -2.75 -5.49
C GLY A 30 -7.13 -3.66 -5.75
N ALA A 31 -7.28 -4.97 -5.62
CA ALA A 31 -6.21 -5.93 -5.92
C ALA A 31 -5.76 -5.85 -7.40
N ARG A 32 -6.71 -5.70 -8.34
CA ARG A 32 -6.40 -5.48 -9.76
C ARG A 32 -5.63 -4.17 -9.98
N ALA A 33 -6.04 -3.07 -9.33
CA ALA A 33 -5.35 -1.80 -9.41
C ALA A 33 -3.91 -1.86 -8.87
N VAL A 34 -3.65 -2.62 -7.80
CA VAL A 34 -2.29 -2.88 -7.30
C VAL A 34 -1.43 -3.56 -8.36
N ASN A 35 -1.97 -4.61 -9.00
CA ASN A 35 -1.25 -5.36 -10.04
C ASN A 35 -0.97 -4.52 -11.28
N GLU A 36 -1.97 -3.76 -11.74
CA GLU A 36 -1.86 -2.88 -12.90
C GLU A 36 -0.84 -1.76 -12.65
N PHE A 37 -0.92 -1.11 -11.48
CA PHE A 37 0.05 -0.09 -11.07
C PHE A 37 1.48 -0.64 -11.06
N MET A 38 1.69 -1.83 -10.49
CA MET A 38 3.02 -2.46 -10.45
C MET A 38 3.52 -2.84 -11.83
N ALA A 39 2.65 -3.31 -12.72
CA ALA A 39 3.01 -3.66 -14.10
C ALA A 39 3.41 -2.42 -14.92
N GLU A 40 2.64 -1.34 -14.84
CA GLU A 40 2.95 -0.07 -15.52
C GLU A 40 4.25 0.54 -14.95
N PHE A 41 4.38 0.58 -13.62
CA PHE A 41 5.57 1.11 -12.96
C PHE A 41 6.82 0.31 -13.31
N LYS A 42 6.75 -1.03 -13.35
CA LYS A 42 7.87 -1.88 -13.77
C LYS A 42 8.33 -1.57 -15.19
N THR A 43 7.40 -1.22 -16.07
CA THR A 43 7.67 -0.98 -17.49
C THR A 43 8.24 0.42 -17.74
N HIS A 44 7.77 1.43 -17.00
CA HIS A 44 8.06 2.84 -17.31
C HIS A 44 8.80 3.60 -16.20
N GLY A 45 8.93 3.04 -15.00
CA GLY A 45 9.47 3.71 -13.81
C GLY A 45 8.55 4.80 -13.23
N LEU A 46 7.34 4.94 -13.76
CA LEU A 46 6.28 5.84 -13.32
C LEU A 46 4.92 5.33 -13.83
N VAL A 47 3.83 5.86 -13.27
CA VAL A 47 2.46 5.66 -13.76
C VAL A 47 1.92 7.00 -14.23
N ARG A 48 1.38 7.06 -15.45
CA ARG A 48 0.79 8.30 -16.01
C ARG A 48 -0.71 8.36 -15.83
N ASP A 49 -1.36 7.21 -15.73
CA ASP A 49 -2.79 7.12 -15.55
C ASP A 49 -3.19 7.62 -14.15
N LYS A 50 -3.78 8.82 -14.11
CA LYS A 50 -4.27 9.44 -12.88
C LYS A 50 -5.53 8.78 -12.35
N GLU A 51 -6.33 8.13 -13.19
CA GLU A 51 -7.51 7.38 -12.77
C GLU A 51 -7.08 6.12 -12.02
N LEU A 52 -6.08 5.41 -12.53
CA LEU A 52 -5.45 4.28 -11.84
C LEU A 52 -4.82 4.72 -10.51
N ILE A 53 -4.08 5.84 -10.49
CA ILE A 53 -3.48 6.37 -9.24
C ILE A 53 -4.57 6.73 -8.23
N ALA A 54 -5.62 7.44 -8.65
CA ALA A 54 -6.73 7.82 -7.77
C ALA A 54 -7.42 6.57 -7.20
N LEU A 55 -7.75 5.61 -8.06
CA LEU A 55 -8.37 4.34 -7.67
C LEU A 55 -7.51 3.59 -6.66
N LEU A 56 -6.22 3.45 -6.93
CA LEU A 56 -5.30 2.77 -6.02
C LEU A 56 -5.23 3.46 -4.66
N LEU A 57 -5.10 4.80 -4.63
CA LEU A 57 -5.04 5.56 -3.38
C LEU A 57 -6.30 5.38 -2.52
N VAL A 58 -7.49 5.43 -3.13
CA VAL A 58 -8.74 5.18 -2.40
C VAL A 58 -8.81 3.74 -1.91
N ARG A 59 -8.50 2.77 -2.77
CA ARG A 59 -8.62 1.35 -2.43
C ARG A 59 -7.62 0.90 -1.37
N LEU A 60 -6.42 1.49 -1.31
CA LEU A 60 -5.44 1.21 -0.26
C LEU A 60 -5.88 1.64 1.16
N LYS A 61 -6.98 2.39 1.30
CA LYS A 61 -7.58 2.67 2.62
C LYS A 61 -8.28 1.44 3.21
N ASP A 62 -8.73 0.52 2.36
CA ASP A 62 -9.33 -0.73 2.79
C ASP A 62 -8.27 -1.72 3.30
N LEU A 63 -8.58 -2.41 4.40
CA LEU A 63 -7.67 -3.34 5.06
C LEU A 63 -7.28 -4.51 4.14
N GLN A 64 -8.25 -5.10 3.43
CA GLN A 64 -7.99 -6.28 2.58
C GLN A 64 -7.14 -5.92 1.37
N VAL A 65 -7.42 -4.78 0.74
CA VAL A 65 -6.61 -4.32 -0.41
C VAL A 65 -5.20 -3.92 0.02
N ARG A 66 -5.05 -3.24 1.17
CA ARG A 66 -3.74 -2.88 1.70
C ARG A 66 -2.92 -4.11 2.06
N ASP A 67 -3.54 -5.09 2.72
CA ASP A 67 -2.85 -6.30 3.15
C ASP A 67 -2.53 -7.21 1.94
N TYR A 68 -3.36 -7.18 0.89
CA TYR A 68 -3.02 -7.73 -0.43
C TYR A 68 -1.73 -7.09 -0.96
N ALA A 69 -1.67 -5.76 -1.06
CA ALA A 69 -0.51 -5.03 -1.56
C ALA A 69 0.77 -5.27 -0.75
N LEU A 70 0.64 -5.39 0.57
CA LEU A 70 1.73 -5.74 1.48
C LEU A 70 2.23 -7.18 1.25
N GLY A 71 1.30 -8.11 1.05
CA GLY A 71 1.60 -9.53 0.83
C GLY A 71 2.21 -9.83 -0.54
N SER A 72 1.90 -9.05 -1.58
CA SER A 72 2.34 -9.28 -2.96
C SER A 72 3.85 -9.10 -3.17
N VAL A 73 4.60 -8.58 -2.18
CA VAL A 73 6.04 -8.37 -2.27
C VAL A 73 6.79 -9.69 -2.06
N SER A 74 7.68 -10.02 -2.99
CA SER A 74 8.66 -11.12 -2.90
C SER A 74 10.09 -10.60 -2.81
N ALA A 75 11.06 -11.48 -2.51
CA ALA A 75 12.47 -11.11 -2.47
C ALA A 75 12.95 -10.53 -3.82
N GLU A 76 12.49 -11.08 -4.94
CA GLU A 76 12.85 -10.64 -6.30
C GLU A 76 12.22 -9.31 -6.69
N SER A 77 11.08 -8.96 -6.08
CA SER A 77 10.32 -7.75 -6.40
C SER A 77 10.49 -6.64 -5.37
N LEU A 78 11.19 -6.89 -4.25
CA LEU A 78 11.35 -5.94 -3.14
C LEU A 78 11.85 -4.56 -3.59
N ASP A 79 12.85 -4.50 -4.48
CA ASP A 79 13.39 -3.24 -5.01
C ASP A 79 12.39 -2.48 -5.88
N LEU A 80 11.60 -3.21 -6.68
CA LEU A 80 10.51 -2.64 -7.48
C LEU A 80 9.46 -2.02 -6.57
N TYR A 81 8.97 -2.75 -5.57
CA TYR A 81 7.95 -2.26 -4.65
C TYR A 81 8.47 -1.08 -3.82
N PHE A 82 9.72 -1.11 -3.37
CA PHE A 82 10.35 0.01 -2.69
C PHE A 82 10.32 1.29 -3.55
N THR A 83 10.74 1.19 -4.82
CA THR A 83 10.79 2.36 -5.70
C THR A 83 9.39 2.84 -6.09
N ALA A 84 8.46 1.92 -6.34
CA ALA A 84 7.07 2.21 -6.69
C ALA A 84 6.32 2.89 -5.53
N TRP A 85 6.40 2.35 -4.31
CA TRP A 85 5.78 2.95 -3.13
C TRP A 85 6.40 4.28 -2.76
N ARG A 86 7.73 4.42 -2.86
CA ARG A 86 8.38 5.72 -2.67
C ARG A 86 7.89 6.75 -3.68
N TRP A 87 7.70 6.34 -4.94
CA TRP A 87 7.19 7.22 -5.98
C TRP A 87 5.75 7.65 -5.67
N LEU A 88 4.86 6.71 -5.36
CA LEU A 88 3.46 6.97 -5.04
C LEU A 88 3.31 7.86 -3.80
N LEU A 89 4.11 7.59 -2.75
CA LEU A 89 4.10 8.35 -1.49
C LEU A 89 4.42 9.84 -1.67
N ARG A 90 5.24 10.19 -2.67
CA ARG A 90 5.53 11.60 -2.99
C ARG A 90 4.35 12.29 -3.67
N SER A 91 3.49 11.53 -4.35
CA SER A 91 2.34 12.05 -5.09
C SER A 91 1.03 11.97 -4.30
N ALA A 92 0.98 11.16 -3.23
CA ALA A 92 -0.19 10.98 -2.39
C ALA A 92 -0.59 12.29 -1.69
N PRO A 93 -1.83 12.78 -1.89
CA PRO A 93 -2.35 13.93 -1.16
C PRO A 93 -2.72 13.57 0.28
N GLU A 94 -2.90 14.58 1.12
CA GLU A 94 -3.38 14.45 2.50
C GLU A 94 -4.69 13.64 2.55
N GLY A 95 -4.80 12.78 3.56
CA GLY A 95 -5.87 11.79 3.72
C GLY A 95 -5.62 10.44 3.01
N TYR A 96 -4.56 10.35 2.21
CA TYR A 96 -4.16 9.14 1.47
C TYR A 96 -2.69 8.76 1.67
N ILE A 97 -1.96 9.48 2.52
CA ILE A 97 -0.53 9.26 2.74
C ILE A 97 -0.33 8.06 3.66
N ALA A 98 -1.09 7.94 4.74
CA ALA A 98 -0.93 6.91 5.75
C ALA A 98 -0.86 5.48 5.16
N PRO A 99 -1.81 4.99 4.34
CA PRO A 99 -1.73 3.63 3.81
C PRO A 99 -0.46 3.40 2.97
N VAL A 100 -0.12 4.33 2.07
CA VAL A 100 1.07 4.22 1.20
C VAL A 100 2.36 4.28 2.01
N ALA A 101 2.40 5.15 3.02
CA ALA A 101 3.54 5.32 3.91
C ALA A 101 3.83 4.04 4.71
N ASN A 102 2.80 3.32 5.17
CA ASN A 102 2.97 2.04 5.86
C ASN A 102 3.48 0.94 4.92
N LEU A 103 2.99 0.87 3.68
CA LEU A 103 3.52 -0.04 2.67
C LEU A 103 4.99 0.26 2.36
N PHE A 104 5.34 1.54 2.22
CA PHE A 104 6.73 1.95 2.02
C PHE A 104 7.61 1.64 3.23
N ALA A 105 7.11 1.84 4.45
CA ALA A 105 7.82 1.53 5.68
C ALA A 105 8.17 0.05 5.78
N ALA A 106 7.23 -0.84 5.43
CA ALA A 106 7.43 -2.28 5.43
C ALA A 106 8.57 -2.70 4.48
N VAL A 107 8.55 -2.24 3.22
CA VAL A 107 9.60 -2.58 2.25
C VAL A 107 10.93 -1.90 2.56
N ALA A 108 10.95 -0.70 3.16
CA ALA A 108 12.18 -0.07 3.63
C ALA A 108 12.83 -0.85 4.78
N TYR A 109 12.01 -1.32 5.74
CA TYR A 109 12.48 -2.13 6.84
C TYR A 109 13.05 -3.47 6.37
N GLU A 110 12.35 -4.15 5.45
CA GLU A 110 12.77 -5.42 4.86
C GLU A 110 14.11 -5.30 4.11
N ARG A 111 14.38 -4.13 3.50
CA ARG A 111 15.69 -3.82 2.89
C ARG A 111 16.80 -3.50 3.89
N GLY A 112 16.50 -3.49 5.19
CA GLY A 112 17.44 -3.11 6.25
C GLY A 112 17.57 -1.59 6.47
N ASP A 113 16.75 -0.76 5.83
CA ASP A 113 16.74 0.69 6.02
C ASP A 113 15.74 1.09 7.12
N GLY A 114 16.05 0.70 8.36
CA GLY A 114 15.19 0.97 9.51
C GLY A 114 14.98 2.46 9.79
N ALA A 115 15.96 3.31 9.50
CA ALA A 115 15.82 4.76 9.66
C ALA A 115 14.81 5.34 8.67
N LEU A 116 14.84 4.91 7.41
CA LEU A 116 13.87 5.31 6.41
C LEU A 116 12.47 4.74 6.71
N ALA A 117 12.40 3.51 7.20
CA ALA A 117 11.15 2.89 7.64
C ALA A 117 10.47 3.72 8.76
N GLN A 118 11.23 4.14 9.78
CA GLN A 118 10.71 4.99 10.86
C GLN A 118 10.24 6.35 10.33
N ARG A 119 11.02 7.00 9.43
CA ARG A 119 10.59 8.26 8.80
C ARG A 119 9.32 8.12 7.97
N ALA A 120 9.12 6.98 7.33
CA ALA A 120 7.87 6.70 6.63
C ALA A 120 6.69 6.60 7.60
N LEU A 121 6.88 5.97 8.78
CA LEU A 121 5.85 5.95 9.83
C LEU A 121 5.59 7.34 10.42
N ASP A 122 6.61 8.18 10.61
CA ASP A 122 6.42 9.56 11.06
C ASP A 122 5.57 10.36 10.06
N ARG A 123 5.78 10.11 8.75
CA ARG A 123 4.96 10.70 7.69
C ARG A 123 3.52 10.16 7.69
N ALA A 124 3.33 8.88 8.00
CA ALA A 124 1.99 8.30 8.14
C ALA A 124 1.24 8.93 9.33
N GLU A 125 1.90 9.08 10.48
CA GLU A 125 1.31 9.68 11.68
C GLU A 125 1.00 11.18 11.51
N GLY A 126 1.77 11.88 10.69
CA GLY A 126 1.47 13.26 10.29
C GLY A 126 0.20 13.39 9.43
N ASP A 127 -0.22 12.32 8.76
CA ASP A 127 -1.45 12.25 7.95
C ASP A 127 -2.63 11.72 8.78
N ASP A 128 -2.42 10.62 9.51
CA ASP A 128 -3.39 10.03 10.44
C ASP A 128 -2.67 9.44 11.67
N SER A 129 -2.68 10.20 12.76
CA SER A 129 -2.10 9.79 14.05
C SER A 129 -2.77 8.55 14.68
N SER A 130 -3.97 8.18 14.22
CA SER A 130 -4.73 7.04 14.72
C SER A 130 -4.51 5.76 13.91
N TYR A 131 -3.81 5.84 12.77
CA TYR A 131 -3.66 4.73 11.81
C TYR A 131 -3.05 3.48 12.46
N ALA A 132 -3.87 2.45 12.63
CA ALA A 132 -3.55 1.28 13.46
C ALA A 132 -2.28 0.54 12.99
N MET A 133 -2.10 0.41 11.67
CA MET A 133 -0.93 -0.28 11.10
C MET A 133 0.39 0.43 11.45
N SER A 134 0.40 1.76 11.59
CA SER A 134 1.62 2.50 11.95
C SER A 134 2.10 2.14 13.33
N LYS A 135 1.16 1.97 14.27
CA LYS A 135 1.47 1.53 15.64
C LYS A 135 2.03 0.11 15.65
N LEU A 136 1.44 -0.80 14.88
CA LEU A 136 1.90 -2.19 14.76
C LEU A 136 3.31 -2.27 14.15
N LEU A 137 3.55 -1.59 13.03
CA LEU A 137 4.87 -1.56 12.40
C LEU A 137 5.92 -0.92 13.32
N ARG A 138 5.57 0.16 14.03
CA ARG A 138 6.48 0.82 14.98
C ARG A 138 6.87 -0.13 16.11
N GLN A 139 5.94 -0.94 16.63
CA GLN A 139 6.25 -1.97 17.63
C GLN A 139 7.22 -3.02 17.08
N VAL A 140 6.99 -3.52 15.87
CA VAL A 140 7.86 -4.51 15.21
C VAL A 140 9.27 -3.95 15.01
N PHE A 141 9.38 -2.74 14.47
CA PHE A 141 10.67 -2.11 14.16
C PHE A 141 11.46 -1.78 15.43
N ASN A 142 10.79 -1.28 16.47
CA ASN A 142 11.43 -0.97 17.75
C ASN A 142 11.86 -2.23 18.51
N SER A 143 11.21 -3.36 18.26
CA SER A 143 11.59 -4.66 18.83
C SER A 143 12.81 -5.29 18.12
N GLY A 144 13.32 -4.65 17.06
CA GLY A 144 14.55 -5.09 16.38
C GLY A 144 14.40 -6.41 15.64
N TRP A 145 13.22 -6.71 15.11
CA TRP A 145 12.99 -7.93 14.31
C TRP A 145 13.98 -8.02 13.15
N ALA A 146 14.57 -9.19 12.91
CA ALA A 146 15.41 -9.37 11.73
C ALA A 146 14.58 -9.14 10.45
N PRO A 147 15.11 -8.43 9.43
CA PRO A 147 14.37 -8.15 8.19
C PRO A 147 13.80 -9.40 7.51
N ASN A 148 14.55 -10.51 7.52
CA ASN A 148 14.08 -11.79 6.96
C ASN A 148 12.91 -12.40 7.75
N SER A 149 12.88 -12.25 9.08
CA SER A 149 11.76 -12.70 9.91
C SER A 149 10.50 -11.88 9.64
N PHE A 150 10.66 -10.56 9.43
CA PHE A 150 9.56 -9.70 9.01
C PHE A 150 9.04 -10.08 7.61
N ALA A 151 9.93 -10.29 6.64
CA ALA A 151 9.58 -10.73 5.29
C ALA A 151 8.79 -12.04 5.29
N GLN A 152 9.23 -13.02 6.10
CA GLN A 152 8.55 -14.31 6.25
C GLN A 152 7.12 -14.11 6.79
N MET A 153 6.96 -13.42 7.91
CA MET A 153 5.63 -13.15 8.49
C MET A 153 4.71 -12.44 7.50
N ARG A 154 5.23 -11.42 6.80
CA ARG A 154 4.49 -10.68 5.78
C ARG A 154 4.04 -11.58 4.62
N SER A 155 4.90 -12.49 4.16
CA SER A 155 4.59 -13.41 3.05
C SER A 155 3.47 -14.40 3.39
N GLU A 156 3.26 -14.70 4.68
CA GLU A 156 2.17 -15.57 5.14
C GLU A 156 0.78 -14.90 5.05
N LEU A 157 0.72 -13.57 4.88
CA LEU A 157 -0.53 -12.84 4.71
C LEU A 157 -1.15 -13.10 3.33
N HIS A 158 -0.32 -13.10 2.27
CA HIS A 158 -0.80 -13.08 0.90
C HIS A 158 -1.69 -14.27 0.52
N PRO A 159 -1.37 -15.53 0.86
CA PRO A 159 -2.24 -16.67 0.54
C PRO A 159 -3.62 -16.59 1.21
N LYS A 160 -3.69 -16.06 2.44
CA LYS A 160 -4.96 -15.90 3.17
C LYS A 160 -5.84 -14.86 2.49
N ILE A 161 -5.27 -13.70 2.18
CA ILE A 161 -5.97 -12.61 1.49
C ILE A 161 -6.40 -13.05 0.09
N CYS A 162 -5.55 -13.75 -0.67
CA CYS A 162 -5.93 -14.29 -1.98
C CYS A 162 -7.07 -15.31 -1.86
N SER A 163 -7.07 -16.17 -0.84
CA SER A 163 -8.19 -17.08 -0.60
C SER A 163 -9.47 -16.30 -0.33
N GLU A 164 -9.44 -15.26 0.51
CA GLU A 164 -10.63 -14.47 0.83
C GLU A 164 -11.15 -13.68 -0.38
N LEU A 165 -10.25 -13.07 -1.15
CA LEU A 165 -10.62 -12.27 -2.32
C LEU A 165 -11.06 -13.12 -3.52
N PHE A 166 -10.49 -14.31 -3.71
CA PHE A 166 -10.67 -15.10 -4.93
C PHE A 166 -11.24 -16.50 -4.70
N SER A 167 -11.62 -16.88 -3.48
CA SER A 167 -12.43 -18.09 -3.27
C SER A 167 -13.78 -17.95 -3.97
N GLY A 168 -14.13 -18.93 -4.81
CA GLY A 168 -15.37 -18.91 -5.59
C GLY A 168 -15.20 -18.61 -7.09
N THR A 169 -13.97 -18.51 -7.59
CA THR A 169 -13.69 -18.49 -9.04
C THR A 169 -12.93 -19.74 -9.45
N ILE A 170 -13.66 -20.86 -9.58
CA ILE A 170 -13.33 -22.00 -10.45
C ILE A 170 -14.57 -22.29 -11.28
#